data_AF-A0A1I4YAX2-F1
#
_entry.id   AF-A0A1I4YAX2-F1
#
_cell.length_a   1.000
_cell.length_b   1.000
_cell.length_c   1.000
_cell.angle_alpha   90.00
_cell.angle_beta   90.00
_cell.angle_gamma   90.00
#
_symmetry.space_group_name_H-M   'P 1'
#
loop_
_entity.id
_entity.type
_entity.pdbx_description
1 polymer ?
#
loop_
_entity_poly.entity_id
_entity_poly.type
_entity_poly.pdbx_seq_one_letter_code
_entity_poly.pdbx_strand_id
1 'polypeptide(L)' 'MMGGYGMGGGGLLFMVIFAALIVIPFWRLLPKFGIPNWVALVAIIPLGALVLLWVMAFRDKLDGGRA' A
#
# COMPACT_ATOMS: atom_id res chain seq x y z
N MET A 1 -15.03 -24.53 -16.67
CA MET A 1 -15.29 -23.50 -17.69
C MET A 1 -14.93 -22.15 -17.07
N MET A 2 -13.72 -21.65 -17.32
CA MET A 2 -13.26 -20.36 -16.80
C MET A 2 -13.67 -19.29 -17.82
N GLY A 3 -14.72 -18.53 -17.51
CA GLY A 3 -15.28 -17.51 -18.40
C GLY A 3 -14.24 -16.43 -18.72
N GLY A 4 -14.15 -16.08 -20.00
CA GLY A 4 -13.21 -15.09 -20.52
C GLY A 4 -13.32 -13.75 -19.79
N TYR A 5 -12.27 -13.40 -19.05
CA TYR A 5 -12.03 -12.01 -18.66
C TYR A 5 -11.64 -11.26 -19.93
N GLY A 6 -12.64 -10.66 -20.57
CA GLY A 6 -12.45 -9.84 -21.75
C GLY A 6 -11.37 -8.78 -21.50
N MET A 7 -10.35 -8.77 -22.35
CA MET A 7 -9.40 -7.67 -22.49
C MET A 7 -10.08 -6.42 -23.08
N GLY A 8 -11.12 -5.90 -22.41
CA GLY A 8 -11.85 -4.71 -22.85
C GLY A 8 -12.55 -4.04 -21.68
N GLY A 9 -12.02 -2.90 -21.22
CA GLY A 9 -12.66 -1.98 -20.24
C GLY A 9 -12.75 -2.48 -18.79
N GLY A 10 -13.35 -3.64 -18.55
CA GLY A 10 -13.60 -4.18 -17.22
C GLY A 10 -12.32 -4.55 -16.45
N GLY A 11 -11.31 -5.09 -17.16
CA GLY A 11 -10.03 -5.46 -16.53
C GLY A 11 -9.24 -4.27 -16.00
N LEU A 12 -9.20 -3.15 -16.73
CA LEU A 12 -8.51 -1.93 -16.30
C LEU A 12 -9.21 -1.27 -15.11
N LEU A 13 -10.54 -1.18 -15.14
CA LEU A 13 -11.32 -0.67 -14.00
C LEU A 13 -11.09 -1.52 -12.76
N PHE A 14 -11.13 -2.84 -12.90
CA PHE A 14 -10.85 -3.77 -11.80
C PHE A 14 -9.43 -3.58 -11.24
N MET A 15 -8.42 -3.40 -12.10
CA MET A 15 -7.05 -3.13 -11.68
C MET A 15 -6.93 -1.83 -10.88
N VAL A 16 -7.59 -0.76 -11.30
CA VAL A 16 -7.58 0.54 -10.58
C VAL A 16 -8.27 0.41 -9.23
N ILE A 17 -9.41 -0.29 -9.16
CA ILE A 17 -10.11 -0.54 -7.89
C ILE A 17 -9.18 -1.32 -6.93
N PHE A 18 -8.52 -2.37 -7.42
CA PHE A 18 -7.60 -3.16 -6.61
C PHE A 18 -6.40 -2.35 -6.13
N ALA A 19 -5.79 -1.54 -7.01
CA ALA A 19 -4.71 -0.64 -6.65
C ALA A 19 -5.16 0.37 -5.59
N ALA A 20 -6.36 0.94 -5.71
CA ALA A 20 -6.92 1.85 -4.73
C ALA A 20 -7.15 1.17 -3.36
N LEU A 21 -7.69 -0.07 -3.35
CA LEU A 21 -7.87 -0.85 -2.12
C LEU A 21 -6.55 -1.12 -1.39
N ILE A 22 -5.43 -1.24 -2.12
CA ILE A 22 -4.10 -1.43 -1.54
C ILE A 22 -3.49 -0.10 -1.09
N VAL A 23 -3.53 0.94 -1.93
CA VAL A 23 -2.83 2.20 -1.67
C VAL A 23 -3.53 3.05 -0.62
N ILE A 24 -4.87 3.13 -0.63
CA ILE A 24 -5.64 4.03 0.25
C ILE A 24 -5.37 3.75 1.74
N PRO A 25 -5.36 2.50 2.23
CA PRO A 25 -5.01 2.21 3.62
C PRO A 25 -3.63 2.75 4.01
N PHE A 26 -2.60 2.51 3.18
CA PHE A 26 -1.26 3.03 3.43
C PHE A 26 -1.23 4.56 3.39
N TRP A 27 -1.97 5.18 2.46
CA TRP A 27 -2.07 6.63 2.36
C TRP A 27 -2.65 7.26 3.64
N ARG A 28 -3.58 6.58 4.32
CA ARG A 28 -4.11 7.03 5.62
C ARG A 28 -3.20 6.67 6.81
N LEU A 29 -2.40 5.62 6.67
CA LEU A 29 -1.54 5.11 7.75
C LEU A 29 -0.23 5.88 7.85
N LEU A 30 0.47 6.09 6.72
CA LEU A 30 1.82 6.67 6.67
C LEU A 30 1.97 8.05 7.36
N PRO A 31 1.03 9.01 7.26
CA PRO A 31 1.12 10.29 7.99
C PRO A 31 1.14 10.16 9.49
N LYS A 32 0.45 9.15 10.03
CA LYS A 32 0.48 8.86 11.47
C LYS A 32 1.87 8.44 11.92
N PHE A 33 2.65 7.92 10.98
CA PHE A 33 4.05 7.58 11.16
C PHE A 33 5.00 8.65 10.59
N GLY A 34 4.57 9.89 10.37
CA GLY A 34 5.43 10.96 9.85
C GLY A 34 6.03 10.69 8.47
N ILE A 35 5.55 9.66 7.76
CA ILE A 35 6.03 9.29 6.43
C ILE A 35 5.17 10.03 5.38
N PRO A 36 5.78 10.61 4.33
CA PRO A 36 5.05 11.29 3.29
C PRO A 36 4.02 10.40 2.59
N ASN A 37 2.84 10.97 2.36
CA ASN A 37 1.68 10.32 1.74
C ASN A 37 1.95 9.60 0.41
N TRP A 38 2.76 10.22 -0.47
CA TRP A 38 3.05 9.68 -1.80
C TRP A 38 3.81 8.35 -1.75
N VAL A 39 4.47 8.05 -0.63
CA VAL A 39 5.19 6.78 -0.41
C VAL A 39 4.23 5.58 -0.39
N ALA A 40 2.92 5.81 -0.16
CA ALA A 40 1.90 4.75 -0.21
C ALA A 40 1.85 4.02 -1.57
N LEU A 41 2.29 4.66 -2.66
CA LEU A 41 2.35 4.04 -3.98
C LEU A 41 3.31 2.84 -4.03
N VAL A 42 4.34 2.82 -3.18
CA VAL A 42 5.29 1.70 -3.07
C VAL A 42 4.58 0.42 -2.58
N ALA A 43 3.46 0.55 -1.87
CA ALA A 43 2.67 -0.59 -1.40
C ALA A 43 1.99 -1.39 -2.51
N ILE A 44 1.93 -0.87 -3.75
CA ILE A 44 1.44 -1.62 -4.92
C ILE A 44 2.32 -2.86 -5.17
N ILE A 45 3.61 -2.77 -4.84
CA ILE A 45 4.55 -3.90 -4.92
C ILE A 45 4.50 -4.64 -3.58
N PRO A 46 4.25 -5.97 -3.55
CA PRO A 46 4.13 -6.72 -2.29
C PRO A 46 5.34 -6.55 -1.34
N LEU A 47 6.56 -6.55 -1.88
CA LEU A 47 7.77 -6.30 -1.08
C LEU A 47 7.82 -4.87 -0.55
N GLY A 48 7.36 -3.89 -1.34
CA GLY A 48 7.25 -2.50 -0.90
C GLY A 48 6.26 -2.34 0.26
N ALA A 49 5.10 -2.99 0.18
CA ALA A 49 4.14 -3.03 1.29
C ALA A 49 4.75 -3.65 2.55
N LEU A 50 5.47 -4.78 2.43
CA LEU A 50 6.14 -5.43 3.56
C LEU A 50 7.18 -4.52 4.20
N VAL A 51 8.02 -3.83 3.42
CA VAL A 51 9.01 -2.88 3.93
C VAL A 51 8.31 -1.72 4.66
N LEU A 52 7.26 -1.13 4.08
CA LEU A 52 6.53 -0.05 4.72
C LEU A 52 5.91 -0.49 6.05
N LEU A 53 5.31 -1.68 6.08
CA LEU A 53 4.79 -2.26 7.33
C LEU A 53 5.90 -2.47 8.35
N TRP A 54 7.06 -2.97 7.94
CA TRP A 54 8.21 -3.17 8.82
C TRP A 54 8.68 -1.84 9.44
N VAL A 55 8.88 -0.82 8.61
CA VAL A 55 9.30 0.52 9.07
C VAL A 55 8.28 1.10 10.06
N MET A 56 6.98 0.98 9.77
CA MET A 56 5.94 1.47 10.69
C MET A 56 5.88 0.65 11.99
N ALA A 57 6.01 -0.67 11.93
CA ALA A 57 5.96 -1.55 13.10
C ALA A 57 7.15 -1.34 14.05
N PHE A 58 8.31 -0.96 13.52
CA PHE A 58 9.52 -0.74 14.32
C PHE A 58 9.87 0.74 14.50
N ARG A 59 9.00 1.67 14.08
CA ARG A 59 9.18 3.12 14.19
C ARG A 59 9.66 3.57 15.57
N ASP A 60 8.98 3.13 16.62
CA ASP A 60 9.27 3.54 18.00
C ASP A 60 10.68 3.11 18.47
N LYS A 61 11.22 2.03 17.88
CA LYS A 61 12.59 1.56 18.13
C LYS A 61 13.63 2.28 17.27
N LEU A 62 13.23 2.80 16.11
CA LEU A 62 14.09 3.56 15.19
C LEU A 62 14.28 5.01 15.65
N ASP A 63 13.24 5.61 16.23
CA ASP A 63 13.23 7.01 16.69
C ASP A 63 13.94 7.21 18.05
N GLY A 64 14.64 6.19 18.57
CA GLY A 64 15.53 6.32 19.74
C GLY A 64 14.84 6.19 21.10
N GLY A 65 13.79 5.35 21.21
CA GLY A 65 13.32 4.80 22.49
C GLY A 65 13.00 5.85 23.57
N ARG A 66 11.96 6.64 23.37
CA ARG A 66 11.29 7.33 24.49
C ARG A 66 9.96 6.62 24.75
N ALA A 67 10.00 5.69 25.68
CA ALA A 67 8.83 5.15 26.36
C ALA A 67 8.16 6.23 27.23
#